data_AF-A0A450Z8N9-F1
#
_entry.id   AF-A0A450Z8N9-F1
#
_cell.length_a   1.000
_cell.length_b   1.000
_cell.length_c   1.000
_cell.angle_alpha   90.00
_cell.angle_beta   90.00
_cell.angle_gamma   90.00
#
_symmetry.space_group_name_H-M   'P 1'
#
loop_
_entity.id
_entity.type
_entity.pdbx_description
1 polymer ?
#
loop_
_entity_poly.entity_id
_entity_poly.type
_entity_poly.pdbx_seq_one_letter_code
_entity_poly.pdbx_strand_id
1 'polypeptide(L)' 'METKIALAGQERGKELEFRVAAVNKSGEGMASNTVTAVL' A
#
# COMPACT_ATOMS: atom_id res chain seq x y z
N MET A 1 -0.80 17.28 -0.23
CA MET A 1 -0.38 15.87 -0.12
C MET A 1 -1.52 15.03 -0.65
N GLU A 2 -1.24 14.16 -1.62
CA GLU A 2 -2.20 13.20 -2.11
C GLU A 2 -2.08 11.91 -1.27
N THR A 3 -3.22 11.31 -0.89
CA THR A 3 -3.27 10.16 0.01
C THR A 3 -3.87 8.92 -0.65
N LYS A 4 -4.06 8.96 -1.97
CA LYS A 4 -4.70 7.91 -2.76
C LYS A 4 -3.81 7.57 -3.94
N ILE A 5 -3.79 6.29 -4.30
CA ILE A 5 -3.12 5.79 -5.50
C ILE A 5 -3.94 4.61 -6.02
N ALA A 6 -4.02 4.49 -7.35
CA ALA A 6 -4.56 3.32 -8.01
C ALA A 6 -3.40 2.43 -8.47
N LEU A 7 -3.36 1.19 -8.00
CA LEU A 7 -2.42 0.18 -8.44
C LEU A 7 -3.10 -0.67 -9.52
N ALA A 8 -2.40 -0.89 -10.64
CA ALA A 8 -2.88 -1.68 -11.77
C ALA A 8 -1.86 -2.76 -12.16
N GLY A 9 -2.30 -3.79 -12.88
CA GLY A 9 -1.45 -4.88 -13.38
C GLY A 9 -1.14 -5.98 -12.36
N GLN A 10 -1.88 -6.06 -11.26
CA GLN A 10 -1.76 -7.15 -10.28
C GLN A 10 -2.30 -8.45 -10.87
N GLU A 11 -1.72 -9.57 -10.43
CA GLU A 11 -2.18 -10.90 -10.82
C GLU A 11 -3.59 -11.15 -10.27
N ARG A 12 -4.48 -11.64 -11.14
CA ARG A 12 -5.87 -11.98 -10.76
C ARG A 12 -5.91 -13.26 -9.94
N GLY A 13 -6.89 -13.34 -9.04
CA GLY A 13 -7.15 -14.51 -8.21
C GLY A 13 -6.09 -14.78 -7.13
N LYS A 14 -5.16 -13.84 -6.90
CA LYS A 14 -4.22 -13.89 -5.78
C LYS A 14 -4.64 -12.96 -4.67
N GLU A 15 -4.42 -13.39 -3.44
CA GLU A 15 -4.50 -12.53 -2.27
C GLU A 15 -3.28 -11.62 -2.22
N LEU A 16 -3.54 -10.32 -2.07
CA LEU A 16 -2.55 -9.27 -2.06
C LEU A 16 -2.65 -8.53 -0.73
N GLU A 17 -1.49 -8.26 -0.14
CA GLU A 17 -1.36 -7.50 1.10
C GLU A 17 -0.88 -6.08 0.81
N PHE A 18 -1.60 -5.09 1.35
CA PHE A 18 -1.27 -3.68 1.21
C PHE A 18 -0.98 -3.06 2.56
N ARG A 19 0.08 -2.25 2.62
CA ARG A 19 0.46 -1.41 3.76
C ARG A 19 0.96 -0.06 3.26
N VAL A 20 0.80 0.98 4.07
CA VAL A 20 1.22 2.35 3.76
C VAL A 20 2.24 2.82 4.78
N ALA A 21 3.34 3.42 4.34
CA ALA A 21 4.28 4.11 5.22
C ALA A 21 4.32 5.59 4.86
N ALA A 22 4.32 6.46 5.87
CA ALA A 22 4.48 7.90 5.67
C ALA A 22 5.96 8.22 5.42
N VAL A 23 6.26 9.11 4.47
CA VAL A 23 7.65 9.52 4.19
C VAL A 23 7.78 11.03 4.37
N ASN A 24 8.79 11.45 5.11
CA ASN A 24 9.16 12.86 5.28
C ASN A 24 10.66 13.06 5.08
N LYS A 25 11.17 14.29 5.30
CA LYS A 25 12.60 14.61 5.13
C LYS A 25 13.54 13.77 6.00
N SER A 26 13.05 13.25 7.13
CA SER A 26 13.82 12.41 8.06
C SER A 26 13.78 10.93 7.69
N GLY A 27 12.97 10.53 6.71
CA GLY A 27 12.86 9.16 6.22
C GLY A 27 11.45 8.59 6.27
N GLU A 28 11.39 7.26 6.29
CA GLU A 28 10.15 6.47 6.32
C GLU A 28 9.69 6.24 7.77
N GLY A 29 8.40 6.48 8.02
CA GLY A 29 7.73 6.14 9.25
C GLY A 29 7.34 4.65 9.31
N MET A 30 6.76 4.25 10.43
CA MET A 30 6.26 2.88 10.61
C MET A 30 5.17 2.54 9.58
N ALA A 31 5.21 1.32 9.05
CA ALA A 31 4.15 0.81 8.19
C ALA A 31 2.81 0.74 8.94
N SER A 32 1.73 1.04 8.22
CA SER A 32 0.37 0.86 8.70
C SER A 32 0.04 -0.62 8.94
N ASN A 33 -1.15 -0.86 9.49
CA ASN A 33 -1.78 -2.17 9.46
C ASN A 33 -1.91 -2.67 8.00
N THR A 34 -1.91 -4.00 7.86
CA THR A 34 -2.10 -4.68 6.59
C THR A 34 -3.58 -4.79 6.23
N VAL A 35 -3.91 -4.56 4.97
CA VAL A 35 -5.22 -4.86 4.37
C VAL A 35 -5.02 -5.89 3.27
N THR A 36 -5.88 -6.91 3.23
CA THR A 36 -5.88 -7.93 2.17
C THR A 36 -6.94 -7.63 1.12
N ALA A 37 -6.63 -7.91 -0.15
CA ALA A 37 -7.59 -7.89 -1.24
C ALA A 37 -7.29 -8.98 -2.27
N VAL A 38 -8.34 -9.48 -2.92
CA VAL A 38 -8.25 -10.41 -4.06
C VAL A 38 -8.81 -9.70 -5.29
N LEU A 39 -8.10 -9.79 -6.42
CA LEU A 39 -8.50 -9.20 -7.70
C LEU A 39 -9.29 -10.18 -8.58
#